data_AF-A0A3R0C6P5-F1
#
_entry.id   AF-A0A3R0C6P5-F1
#
_cell.length_a   1.000
_cell.length_b   1.000
_cell.length_c   1.000
_cell.angle_alpha   90.00
_cell.angle_beta   90.00
_cell.angle_gamma   90.00
#
_symmetry.space_group_name_H-M   'P 1'
#
loop_
_entity.id
_entity.type
_entity.pdbx_description
1 polymer ?
#
loop_
_entity_poly.entity_id
_entity_poly.type
_entity_poly.pdbx_seq_one_letter_code
_entity_poly.pdbx_strand_id
1 'polypeptide(L)'
;EVKKDGRAQFSVINRLLKQVDEVVIATDADREGEVIARELLEYCCFQGRVFRLWLSALDDASIRNALANIWPSEKTEALYRAGVGRGRADWVIGMNLTRLYTLKAREAGISGVMSVGR
;
A
#
# COMPACT_ATOMS: atom_id res chain seq x y z
N GLU A 1 1.34 9.15 9.97
CA GLU A 1 2.25 8.85 11.10
C GLU A 1 2.61 7.37 11.06
N VAL A 2 3.87 7.01 11.32
CA VAL A 2 4.31 5.61 11.30
C VAL A 2 3.87 4.92 12.61
N LYS A 3 3.09 3.84 12.49
CA LYS A 3 2.65 3.02 13.63
C LYS A 3 3.85 2.54 14.46
N LYS A 4 3.66 2.39 15.78
CA LYS A 4 4.74 2.01 16.72
C LYS A 4 5.44 0.72 16.29
N ASP A 5 4.68 -0.31 15.92
CA ASP A 5 5.21 -1.64 15.60
C ASP A 5 6.07 -1.66 14.33
N GLY A 6 5.77 -0.77 13.37
CA GLY A 6 6.52 -0.66 12.10
C GLY A 6 7.68 0.34 12.14
N ARG A 7 7.86 1.08 13.24
CA ARG A 7 8.78 2.23 13.29
C ARG A 7 10.24 1.85 13.11
N ALA A 8 10.67 0.73 13.69
CA ALA A 8 12.05 0.25 13.58
C ALA A 8 12.39 -0.07 12.12
N GLN A 9 11.54 -0.86 11.45
CA GLN A 9 11.74 -1.24 10.05
C GLN A 9 11.69 -0.02 9.11
N PHE A 10 10.74 0.88 9.34
CA PHE A 10 10.65 2.13 8.58
C PHE A 10 11.94 2.95 8.68
N SER A 11 12.52 3.09 9.88
CA SER A 11 13.77 3.83 10.08
C SER A 11 14.94 3.22 9.30
N VAL A 12 15.03 1.88 9.25
CA VAL A 12 16.03 1.18 8.45
C VAL A 12 15.84 1.46 6.96
N ILE A 13 14.62 1.32 6.45
CA ILE A 13 14.32 1.53 5.03
C ILE A 13 14.61 2.99 4.63
N ASN A 14 14.12 3.97 5.39
CA ASN A 14 14.34 5.39 5.13
C ASN A 14 15.84 5.76 5.13
N ARG A 15 16.66 5.11 5.97
CA ARG A 15 18.11 5.30 5.94
C ARG A 15 18.73 4.73 4.67
N LEU A 16 18.34 3.52 4.26
CA LEU A 16 18.88 2.87 3.06
C LEU A 16 18.48 3.60 1.78
N LEU A 17 17.25 4.11 1.70
CA LEU A 17 16.76 4.87 0.53
C LEU A 17 17.58 6.13 0.24
N LYS A 18 18.28 6.68 1.24
CA LYS A 18 19.17 7.84 1.06
C LYS A 18 20.55 7.48 0.50
N GLN A 19 20.86 6.19 0.38
CA GLN A 19 22.18 5.67 0.00
C GLN A 19 22.17 4.97 -1.36
N VAL A 20 21.01 4.97 -2.05
CA VAL A 20 20.81 4.23 -3.29
C VAL A 20 20.18 5.12 -4.35
N ASP A 21 20.54 4.89 -5.61
CA ASP A 21 19.95 5.57 -6.77
C ASP A 21 18.81 4.77 -7.40
N GLU A 22 18.68 3.50 -7.01
CA GLU A 22 17.72 2.55 -7.59
C GLU A 22 17.05 1.70 -6.51
N VAL A 23 15.76 1.39 -6.72
CA VAL A 23 14.97 0.50 -5.87
C VAL A 23 14.24 -0.52 -6.73
N VAL A 24 14.24 -1.77 -6.30
CA VAL A 24 13.40 -2.84 -6.88
C VAL A 24 12.28 -3.17 -5.90
N ILE A 25 11.03 -2.94 -6.30
CA ILE A 25 9.86 -3.34 -5.52
C ILE A 25 9.69 -4.85 -5.64
N ALA A 26 9.71 -5.55 -4.51
CA ALA A 26 9.57 -7.01 -4.41
C ALA A 26 8.43 -7.45 -3.48
N THR A 27 7.44 -6.58 -3.25
CA THR A 27 6.18 -6.93 -2.56
C THR A 27 5.35 -7.90 -3.40
N ASP A 28 4.30 -8.46 -2.82
CA ASP A 28 3.39 -9.39 -3.52
C ASP A 28 2.91 -8.83 -4.86
N ALA A 29 2.75 -9.70 -5.85
CA ALA A 29 2.36 -9.38 -7.22
C ALA A 29 0.85 -9.06 -7.33
N ASP A 30 0.39 -8.11 -6.54
CA ASP A 30 -1.00 -7.68 -6.48
C ASP A 30 -1.13 -6.17 -6.26
N ARG A 31 -2.38 -5.72 -6.07
CA ARG A 31 -2.69 -4.32 -5.89
C ARG A 31 -2.23 -3.76 -4.54
N GLU A 32 -2.35 -4.53 -3.47
CA GLU A 32 -1.99 -4.05 -2.13
C GLU A 32 -0.47 -3.95 -2.00
N GLY A 33 0.27 -4.90 -2.59
CA GLY A 33 1.72 -4.88 -2.68
C GLY A 33 2.26 -3.65 -3.42
N GLU A 34 1.59 -3.21 -4.51
CA GLU A 34 1.93 -1.94 -5.18
C GLU A 34 1.70 -0.73 -4.29
N VAL A 35 0.54 -0.65 -3.63
CA VAL A 35 0.18 0.48 -2.76
C VAL A 35 1.17 0.61 -1.61
N ILE A 36 1.44 -0.48 -0.89
CA ILE A 36 2.35 -0.48 0.25
C ILE A 36 3.74 0.04 -0.15
N ALA A 37 4.31 -0.49 -1.23
CA ALA A 37 5.65 -0.13 -1.65
C ALA A 37 5.73 1.32 -2.16
N ARG A 38 4.79 1.75 -3.00
CA ARG A 38 4.82 3.09 -3.60
C ARG A 38 4.50 4.18 -2.59
N GLU A 39 3.52 3.98 -1.71
CA GLU A 39 3.24 4.94 -0.63
C GLU A 39 4.44 5.09 0.30
N LEU A 40 5.18 4.00 0.58
CA LEU A 40 6.41 4.06 1.37
C LEU A 40 7.49 4.91 0.68
N LEU A 41 7.73 4.69 -0.62
CA LEU A 41 8.70 5.45 -1.40
C LEU A 41 8.31 6.93 -1.52
N GLU A 42 7.03 7.21 -1.76
CA GLU A 42 6.46 8.56 -1.81
C GLU A 42 6.62 9.26 -0.46
N TYR A 43 6.29 8.57 0.64
CA TYR A 43 6.44 9.10 2.00
C TYR A 43 7.91 9.36 2.38
N CYS A 44 8.85 8.58 1.84
CA CYS A 44 10.29 8.81 2.00
C CYS A 44 10.85 9.82 1.00
N CYS A 45 10.02 10.38 0.12
CA CYS A 45 10.38 11.30 -0.96
C CYS A 45 11.50 10.76 -1.87
N PHE A 46 11.54 9.45 -2.12
CA PHE A 46 12.56 8.85 -2.99
C PHE A 46 12.39 9.34 -4.44
N GLN A 47 13.49 9.76 -5.08
CA GLN A 47 13.51 10.32 -6.44
C GLN A 47 14.35 9.48 -7.42
N GLY A 48 14.92 8.36 -6.96
CA GLY A 48 15.71 7.47 -7.80
C GLY A 48 14.86 6.61 -8.74
N ARG A 49 15.52 5.73 -9.49
CA ARG A 49 14.84 4.83 -10.43
C ARG A 49 14.14 3.71 -9.68
N VAL A 50 12.90 3.42 -10.07
CA VAL A 50 12.09 2.37 -9.45
C VAL A 50 11.80 1.28 -10.47
N PHE A 51 12.07 0.05 -10.07
CA PHE A 51 11.83 -1.16 -10.82
C PHE A 51 10.88 -2.07 -10.06
N ARG A 52 10.36 -3.09 -10.75
CA ARG A 52 9.41 -4.05 -10.19
C ARG A 52 9.86 -5.47 -10.47
N LEU A 53 10.07 -6.23 -9.39
CA LEU A 53 10.17 -7.69 -9.43
C LEU A 53 8.76 -8.26 -9.35
N TRP A 54 8.26 -8.85 -10.45
CA TRP A 54 6.92 -9.43 -10.51
C TRP A 54 7.00 -10.95 -10.29
N LEU A 55 6.70 -11.38 -9.07
CA LEU A 55 6.85 -12.77 -8.64
C LEU A 55 5.51 -13.34 -8.15
N SER A 56 5.03 -14.41 -8.79
CA SER A 56 3.78 -15.08 -8.42
C SER A 56 3.97 -16.36 -7.60
N ALA A 57 5.20 -16.87 -7.48
CA ALA A 57 5.54 -18.08 -6.73
C ALA A 57 6.95 -17.98 -6.14
N LEU A 58 7.17 -18.60 -4.98
CA LEU A 58 8.43 -18.54 -4.22
C LEU A 58 9.37 -19.73 -4.47
N ASP A 59 9.17 -20.48 -5.56
CA ASP A 59 10.10 -21.53 -5.97
C ASP A 59 11.33 -20.94 -6.69
N ASP A 60 12.46 -21.67 -6.62
CA ASP A 60 13.75 -21.21 -7.14
C ASP A 60 13.72 -20.88 -8.65
N ALA A 61 12.96 -21.62 -9.45
CA ALA A 61 12.86 -21.37 -10.88
C ALA A 61 12.09 -20.06 -11.17
N SER A 62 10.97 -19.83 -10.49
CA SER A 62 10.20 -18.59 -10.58
C SER A 62 11.02 -17.38 -10.14
N ILE A 63 11.77 -17.49 -9.04
CA ILE A 63 12.61 -16.40 -8.52
C ILE A 63 13.71 -16.04 -9.53
N ARG A 64 14.44 -17.04 -10.06
CA ARG A 64 15.50 -16.80 -11.05
C ARG A 64 14.97 -16.14 -12.32
N ASN A 65 13.82 -16.62 -12.81
CA ASN A 65 13.19 -16.04 -13.99
C ASN A 65 12.76 -14.58 -13.74
N ALA A 66 12.15 -14.28 -12.58
CA ALA A 66 11.74 -12.92 -12.24
C ALA A 66 12.93 -11.97 -12.07
N LEU A 67 14.03 -12.42 -11.46
CA LEU A 67 15.26 -11.64 -11.31
C LEU A 67 15.94 -11.35 -12.65
N ALA A 68 15.87 -12.28 -13.61
CA ALA A 68 16.35 -12.07 -14.97
C ALA A 68 15.48 -11.09 -15.77
N ASN A 69 14.22 -10.90 -15.36
CA ASN A 69 13.20 -10.14 -16.08
C ASN A 69 12.56 -9.04 -15.21
N ILE A 70 13.39 -8.22 -14.57
CA ILE A 70 12.92 -7.07 -13.79
C ILE A 70 12.23 -6.04 -14.69
N TRP A 71 11.07 -5.57 -14.28
CA TRP A 71 10.27 -4.63 -15.06
C TRP A 71 10.53 -3.18 -14.66
N PRO A 72 10.39 -2.22 -15.60
CA PRO A 72 10.16 -0.82 -15.23
C PRO A 72 8.90 -0.71 -14.37
N SER A 73 8.94 0.12 -13.32
CA SER A 73 7.81 0.23 -12.39
C SER A 73 6.52 0.73 -13.05
N GLU A 74 6.62 1.46 -14.17
CA GLU A 74 5.49 2.02 -14.91
C GLU A 74 4.51 0.95 -15.41
N LYS A 75 4.99 -0.29 -15.64
CA LYS A 75 4.13 -1.42 -16.05
C LYS A 75 3.01 -1.72 -15.07
N THR A 76 3.18 -1.39 -13.79
CA THR A 76 2.22 -1.69 -12.70
C THR A 76 1.60 -0.44 -12.10
N GLU A 77 1.88 0.75 -12.65
CA GLU A 77 1.36 2.03 -12.17
C GLU A 77 -0.18 2.10 -12.20
N ALA A 78 -0.82 1.50 -13.21
CA ALA A 78 -2.28 1.43 -13.27
C ALA A 78 -2.87 0.62 -12.10
N LEU A 79 -2.16 -0.42 -11.66
CA LEU A 79 -2.57 -1.26 -10.53
C LEU A 79 -2.46 -0.48 -9.22
N TYR A 80 -1.36 0.26 -9.01
CA TYR A 80 -1.22 1.19 -7.90
C TYR A 80 -2.38 2.19 -7.82
N ARG A 81 -2.67 2.88 -8.94
CA ARG A 81 -3.76 3.87 -9.00
C ARG A 81 -5.12 3.27 -8.69
N ALA A 82 -5.39 2.05 -9.14
CA ALA A 82 -6.60 1.32 -8.80
C ALA A 82 -6.68 1.01 -7.29
N GLY A 83 -5.54 0.72 -6.64
CA GLY A 83 -5.42 0.49 -5.20
C GLY A 83 -5.73 1.74 -4.40
N VAL A 84 -5.08 2.85 -4.73
CA VAL A 84 -5.31 4.16 -4.11
C VAL A 84 -6.77 4.59 -4.29
N GLY A 85 -7.34 4.41 -5.50
CA GLY A 85 -8.74 4.73 -5.78
C GLY A 85 -9.71 3.95 -4.88
N ARG A 86 -9.50 2.63 -4.74
CA ARG A 86 -10.29 1.79 -3.84
C ARG A 86 -10.14 2.23 -2.39
N GLY A 87 -8.91 2.41 -1.90
CA GLY A 87 -8.65 2.80 -0.51
C GLY A 87 -9.31 4.14 -0.14
N ARG A 88 -9.28 5.11 -1.06
CA ARG A 88 -9.98 6.39 -0.89
C ARG A 88 -11.50 6.22 -0.87
N ALA A 89 -12.07 5.42 -1.78
CA ALA A 89 -13.51 5.17 -1.82
C ALA A 89 -13.99 4.48 -0.52
N ASP A 90 -13.26 3.48 -0.05
CA ASP A 90 -13.56 2.75 1.18
C ASP A 90 -13.51 3.67 2.40
N TRP A 91 -12.50 4.55 2.45
CA TRP A 91 -12.38 5.53 3.53
C TRP A 91 -13.53 6.55 3.52
N VAL A 92 -13.86 7.11 2.36
CA VAL A 92 -14.95 8.11 2.23
C VAL A 92 -16.29 7.50 2.63
N ILE A 93 -16.63 6.31 2.11
CA ILE A 93 -17.89 5.63 2.41
C ILE A 93 -17.89 5.23 3.90
N GLY A 94 -16.84 4.56 4.35
CA GLY A 94 -16.76 4.02 5.71
C GLY A 94 -16.80 5.10 6.78
N MET A 95 -16.02 6.17 6.62
CA MET A 95 -15.95 7.26 7.59
C MET A 95 -17.27 8.04 7.66
N ASN A 96 -17.87 8.39 6.52
CA ASN A 96 -19.07 9.23 6.50
C ASN A 96 -20.31 8.43 6.91
N LEU A 97 -20.52 7.25 6.34
CA LEU A 97 -21.72 6.47 6.63
C LEU A 97 -21.69 5.90 8.05
N THR A 98 -20.54 5.42 8.54
CA THR A 98 -20.45 4.98 9.95
C THR A 98 -20.84 6.11 10.90
N ARG A 99 -20.37 7.33 10.66
CA ARG A 99 -20.74 8.49 11.49
C ARG A 99 -22.22 8.83 11.38
N LEU A 100 -22.76 8.89 10.17
CA LEU A 100 -24.18 9.17 9.93
C LEU A 100 -25.09 8.17 10.64
N TYR A 101 -24.87 6.87 10.41
CA TYR A 101 -25.71 5.82 10.99
C TYR A 101 -25.52 5.68 12.50
N THR A 102 -24.32 5.92 13.02
CA THR A 102 -24.10 5.95 14.47
C THR A 102 -24.89 7.09 15.13
N LEU A 103 -24.93 8.27 14.52
CA LEU A 103 -25.71 9.40 15.04
C LEU A 103 -27.22 9.12 14.95
N LYS A 104 -27.70 8.53 13.85
CA LYS A 104 -29.10 8.15 13.70
C LYS A 104 -29.53 7.06 14.66
N ALA A 105 -28.68 6.06 14.89
CA ALA A 105 -28.92 5.03 15.90
C ALA A 105 -29.03 5.63 17.31
N ARG A 106 -28.15 6.59 17.64
CA ARG A 106 -28.21 7.31 18.92
C ARG A 106 -29.52 8.11 19.09
N GLU A 107 -29.98 8.80 18.04
CA GLU A 107 -31.27 9.49 18.04
C GLU A 107 -32.44 8.52 18.31
N ALA A 108 -32.32 7.27 17.86
CA ALA A 108 -33.29 6.20 18.10
C ALA A 108 -33.09 5.44 19.43
N GLY A 109 -32.20 5.92 20.32
CA GLY A 109 -31.94 5.28 21.62
C GLY A 109 -31.01 4.05 21.57
N ILE A 110 -30.42 3.74 20.41
CA ILE A 110 -29.46 2.64 20.26
C ILE A 110 -28.06 3.14 20.61
N SER A 111 -27.44 2.50 21.60
CA SER A 111 -26.05 2.77 21.99
C SER A 111 -25.07 1.90 21.20
N GLY A 112 -23.94 2.47 20.79
CA GLY A 112 -22.86 1.75 20.11
C GLY A 112 -22.41 2.45 18.83
N VAL A 113 -21.48 1.81 18.11
CA VAL A 113 -21.02 2.26 16.79
C VAL A 113 -21.73 1.41 15.72
N MET A 114 -22.35 2.07 14.75
CA MET A 114 -22.94 1.41 13.58
C MET A 114 -21.95 1.49 12.41
N SER A 115 -21.10 0.48 12.27
CA SER A 115 -20.10 0.43 11.19
C SER A 115 -20.75 0.18 9.84
N VAL A 116 -20.40 1.00 8.85
CA VAL A 116 -20.80 0.83 7.45
C VAL A 116 -19.55 0.79 6.59
N GLY A 117 -19.50 -0.09 5.59
CA GLY A 117 -18.44 -0.21 4.60
C GLY A 117 -19.00 -0.39 3.19
N ARG A 118 -18.13 -0.28 2.17
CA ARG A 118 -18.47 -0.53 0.77
C ARG A 118 -18.54 -2.03 0.47
#